data_AF-A0A0L8FQV0-F1
#
_entry.id   AF-A0A0L8FQV0-F1
#
_cell.length_a   1.000
_cell.length_b   1.000
_cell.length_c   1.000
_cell.angle_alpha   90.00
_cell.angle_beta   90.00
_cell.angle_gamma   90.00
#
_symmetry.space_group_name_H-M   'P 1'
#
loop_
_entity.id
_entity.type
_entity.pdbx_description
1 polymer ?
#
loop_
_entity_poly.entity_id
_entity_poly.type
_entity_poly.pdbx_seq_one_letter_code
_entity_poly.pdbx_strand_id
1 'polypeptide(L)'
;MDCFSVWHVIRKANLHVITFPILLFQICLGSNVTFREYYGIRVPLPLTSIPEDDKIIQMSNISSEIECFSHCITYSKCGMIIYSVSDELCILRKIMLLPDASSSINIPANSIYTMLQAPECPTSAGYTYQPELRLCYQIGSTKASWNEAADNCNKDRGQLIHIKNQEIMNYLKSILLSSTLRNEWFHFGLCKDDSKNAFVWQNGEALTFSSWSPGCPDNYRNSQKCADLDPMEDYGWNDIFCDQLKSGIQICEIVVQ
;
A
#
# COMPACT_ATOMS: atom_id res chain seq x y z
N MET A 1 28.69 -22.93 16.63
CA MET A 1 28.58 -23.72 17.86
C MET A 1 28.59 -22.70 18.98
N ASP A 2 27.50 -22.33 19.65
CA ASP A 2 26.21 -22.99 19.89
C ASP A 2 25.11 -21.93 20.07
N CYS A 3 23.85 -22.28 19.82
CA CYS A 3 22.71 -21.49 20.29
C CYS A 3 21.78 -22.39 21.11
N PHE A 4 21.62 -22.00 22.37
CA PHE A 4 20.86 -22.67 23.42
C PHE A 4 19.34 -22.63 23.20
N SER A 5 18.68 -23.56 23.89
CA SER A 5 17.25 -23.85 23.94
C SER A 5 16.40 -22.76 24.64
N VAL A 6 15.24 -22.44 24.06
CA VAL A 6 14.12 -21.76 24.74
C VAL A 6 12.90 -22.68 24.74
N TRP A 7 12.98 -23.72 25.58
CA TRP A 7 11.82 -24.45 26.09
C TRP A 7 11.41 -23.76 27.39
N HIS A 8 10.48 -22.78 27.41
CA HIS A 8 9.62 -22.48 28.59
C HIS A 8 8.60 -21.32 28.48
N VAL A 9 8.04 -20.94 27.32
CA VAL A 9 6.89 -19.99 27.33
C VAL A 9 5.85 -20.32 26.27
N ILE A 10 5.26 -21.53 26.28
CA ILE A 10 3.90 -21.75 25.73
C ILE A 10 3.21 -22.88 26.52
N ARG A 11 2.55 -22.53 27.64
CA ARG A 11 1.43 -23.33 28.18
C ARG A 11 0.23 -22.40 28.33
N LYS A 12 -0.87 -22.81 27.68
CA LYS A 12 -2.26 -22.33 27.77
C LYS A 12 -2.61 -21.03 27.01
N ALA A 13 -3.06 -21.17 25.75
CA ALA A 13 -4.46 -20.96 25.34
C ALA A 13 -4.62 -21.00 23.80
N ASN A 14 -5.55 -21.84 23.32
CA ASN A 14 -6.23 -21.94 22.01
C ASN A 14 -5.46 -21.68 20.70
N LEU A 15 -5.42 -22.74 19.87
CA LEU A 15 -4.55 -22.95 18.71
C LEU A 15 -5.25 -22.69 17.35
N HIS A 16 -6.05 -21.63 17.24
CA HIS A 16 -6.50 -21.14 15.95
C HIS A 16 -6.13 -19.66 15.87
N VAL A 17 -5.43 -19.31 14.80
CA VAL A 17 -4.98 -17.95 14.47
C VAL A 17 -3.66 -17.58 15.18
N ILE A 18 -2.64 -17.28 14.35
CA ILE A 18 -1.39 -16.55 14.62
C ILE A 18 -0.10 -17.41 14.68
N THR A 19 0.70 -17.18 13.64
CA THR A 19 2.18 -17.23 13.51
C THR A 19 2.90 -18.58 13.50
N PHE A 20 3.15 -19.09 12.29
CA PHE A 20 4.31 -19.93 12.01
C PHE A 20 5.22 -19.48 10.83
N PRO A 21 4.93 -18.43 10.01
CA PRO A 21 5.85 -18.09 8.92
C PRO A 21 7.08 -17.28 9.37
N ILE A 22 7.07 -16.73 10.59
CA ILE A 22 8.16 -15.86 11.08
C ILE A 22 9.44 -16.66 11.40
N LEU A 23 9.36 -17.97 11.66
CA LEU A 23 10.50 -18.74 12.20
C LEU A 23 11.27 -19.62 11.21
N LEU A 24 10.85 -19.76 9.95
CA LEU A 24 11.54 -20.65 8.99
C LEU A 24 12.22 -19.94 7.80
N PHE A 25 11.98 -18.63 7.60
CA PHE A 25 12.45 -17.92 6.40
C PHE A 25 13.69 -17.04 6.59
N GLN A 26 14.41 -17.13 7.72
CA GLN A 26 15.74 -16.50 7.83
C GLN A 26 16.89 -17.37 7.27
N ILE A 27 16.63 -18.56 6.73
CA ILE A 27 17.70 -19.53 6.46
C ILE A 27 18.17 -19.59 4.99
N CYS A 28 17.42 -19.11 3.97
CA CYS A 28 17.81 -19.46 2.59
C CYS A 28 17.88 -18.40 1.49
N LEU A 29 17.51 -17.12 1.68
CA LEU A 29 17.72 -16.12 0.62
C LEU A 29 18.14 -14.78 1.22
N GLY A 30 19.23 -14.23 0.71
CA GLY A 30 19.83 -13.00 1.22
C GLY A 30 18.83 -11.84 1.32
N SER A 31 18.66 -11.36 2.55
CA SER A 31 18.38 -10.00 3.02
C SER A 31 17.48 -8.98 2.29
N ASN A 32 16.86 -9.23 1.12
CA ASN A 32 16.19 -8.17 0.34
C ASN A 32 14.78 -8.50 -0.19
N VAL A 33 14.04 -9.46 0.37
CA VAL A 33 12.63 -9.69 0.00
C VAL A 33 11.72 -9.13 1.07
N THR A 34 11.07 -7.99 0.79
CA THR A 34 10.02 -7.42 1.63
C THR A 34 8.67 -8.03 1.25
N PHE A 35 8.03 -8.72 2.20
CA PHE A 35 6.71 -9.32 2.05
C PHE A 35 5.63 -8.31 2.48
N ARG A 36 4.55 -8.13 1.71
CA ARG A 36 3.39 -7.33 2.14
C ARG A 36 2.08 -7.96 1.70
N GLU A 37 1.23 -8.26 2.67
CA GLU A 37 -0.17 -8.69 2.46
C GLU A 37 -1.02 -7.43 2.23
N TYR A 38 -1.80 -7.38 1.14
CA TYR A 38 -2.76 -6.30 0.88
C TYR A 38 -4.16 -6.73 1.32
N TYR A 39 -4.78 -5.98 2.24
CA TYR A 39 -6.19 -6.12 2.60
C TYR A 39 -6.96 -4.90 2.05
N GLY A 40 -7.66 -5.06 0.93
CA GLY A 40 -8.48 -3.99 0.33
C GLY A 40 -9.91 -4.44 0.08
N ILE A 41 -10.88 -3.57 0.37
CA ILE A 41 -12.30 -3.75 0.01
C ILE A 41 -12.48 -3.28 -1.44
N ARG A 42 -13.11 -4.11 -2.29
CA ARG A 42 -13.33 -3.81 -3.72
C ARG A 42 -14.27 -2.61 -3.91
N VAL A 43 -13.87 -1.65 -4.73
CA VAL A 43 -14.77 -0.76 -5.48
C VAL A 43 -14.73 -1.18 -6.96
N PRO A 44 -15.87 -1.40 -7.64
CA PRO A 44 -15.85 -1.81 -9.06
C PRO A 44 -15.60 -0.61 -9.98
N LEU A 45 -14.69 -0.76 -10.95
CA LEU A 45 -14.45 0.20 -12.05
C LEU A 45 -14.75 -0.44 -13.43
N PRO A 46 -14.96 0.37 -14.49
CA PRO A 46 -15.52 -0.06 -15.78
C PRO A 46 -14.53 -0.80 -16.69
N LEU A 47 -15.09 -1.58 -17.63
CA LEU A 47 -14.41 -2.53 -18.52
C LEU A 47 -13.72 -1.89 -19.74
N THR A 48 -12.39 -2.06 -19.89
CA THR A 48 -11.65 -1.85 -21.16
C THR A 48 -10.46 -2.82 -21.32
N SER A 49 -10.27 -3.37 -22.53
CA SER A 49 -9.33 -4.43 -22.96
C SER A 49 -7.93 -4.51 -22.31
N ILE A 50 -7.49 -5.74 -21.98
CA ILE A 50 -6.22 -6.09 -21.32
C ILE A 50 -5.01 -5.93 -22.26
N PRO A 51 -3.89 -5.28 -21.84
CA PRO A 51 -2.62 -5.29 -22.56
C PRO A 51 -1.97 -6.70 -22.65
N GLU A 52 -1.28 -6.99 -23.76
CA GLU A 52 -0.58 -8.28 -23.98
C GLU A 52 0.44 -8.64 -22.88
N ASP A 53 1.01 -7.64 -22.21
CA ASP A 53 2.01 -7.81 -21.16
C ASP A 53 1.44 -8.23 -19.79
N ASP A 54 0.12 -8.23 -19.62
CA ASP A 54 -0.59 -8.57 -18.38
C ASP A 54 -1.14 -10.00 -18.37
N LYS A 55 -0.75 -10.86 -19.31
CA LYS A 55 -1.31 -12.21 -19.46
C LYS A 55 -0.99 -13.14 -18.28
N ILE A 56 -1.92 -14.05 -18.00
CA ILE A 56 -1.69 -15.21 -17.12
C ILE A 56 -0.53 -16.02 -17.71
N ILE A 57 0.49 -16.27 -16.90
CA ILE A 57 1.64 -17.11 -17.27
C ILE A 57 1.24 -18.58 -17.15
N GLN A 58 0.60 -18.94 -16.04
CA GLN A 58 0.27 -20.33 -15.72
C GLN A 58 -0.88 -20.39 -14.72
N MET A 59 -1.69 -21.44 -14.82
CA MET A 59 -2.61 -21.87 -13.78
C MET A 59 -2.22 -23.28 -13.35
N SER A 60 -2.21 -23.56 -12.06
CA SER A 60 -1.85 -24.88 -11.53
C SER A 60 -2.64 -25.18 -10.27
N ASN A 61 -3.13 -26.42 -10.16
CA ASN A 61 -3.77 -26.90 -8.95
C ASN A 61 -2.67 -27.29 -7.98
N ILE A 62 -2.56 -26.57 -6.87
CA ILE A 62 -1.51 -26.76 -5.87
C ILE A 62 -2.06 -26.54 -4.47
N SER A 63 -1.45 -27.23 -3.52
CA SER A 63 -2.01 -27.39 -2.17
C SER A 63 -1.67 -26.25 -1.21
N SER A 64 -0.81 -25.30 -1.62
CA SER A 64 -0.40 -24.19 -0.76
C SER A 64 0.04 -22.94 -1.51
N GLU A 65 -0.08 -21.80 -0.83
CA GLU A 65 0.47 -20.52 -1.29
C GLU A 65 2.01 -20.58 -1.42
N ILE A 66 2.69 -21.32 -0.55
CA ILE A 66 4.15 -21.48 -0.58
C ILE A 66 4.59 -22.20 -1.85
N GLU A 67 3.84 -23.22 -2.26
CA GLU A 67 4.06 -23.92 -3.53
C GLU A 67 3.80 -22.98 -4.72
N CYS A 68 2.80 -22.09 -4.61
CA CYS A 68 2.49 -21.07 -5.64
C CYS A 68 3.67 -20.10 -5.82
N PHE A 69 4.19 -19.65 -4.69
CA PHE A 69 5.36 -18.79 -4.60
C PHE A 69 6.59 -19.48 -5.20
N SER A 70 6.85 -20.73 -4.80
CA SER A 70 7.96 -21.53 -5.31
C SER A 70 7.89 -21.70 -6.83
N HIS A 71 6.69 -21.82 -7.40
CA HIS A 71 6.54 -21.84 -8.85
C HIS A 71 6.91 -20.48 -9.44
N CYS A 72 6.37 -19.38 -8.92
CA CYS A 72 6.65 -18.06 -9.47
C CYS A 72 8.15 -17.70 -9.48
N ILE A 73 8.91 -18.02 -8.42
CA ILE A 73 10.35 -17.75 -8.38
C ILE A 73 11.15 -18.52 -9.44
N THR A 74 10.65 -19.66 -9.91
CA THR A 74 11.28 -20.43 -11.00
C THR A 74 10.93 -19.88 -12.39
N TYR A 75 9.86 -19.10 -12.48
CA TYR A 75 9.48 -18.40 -13.71
C TYR A 75 10.06 -16.98 -13.71
N SER A 76 11.12 -16.77 -14.48
CA SER A 76 11.84 -15.48 -14.58
C SER A 76 11.00 -14.26 -14.98
N LYS A 77 9.79 -14.47 -15.49
CA LYS A 77 8.83 -13.42 -15.89
C LYS A 77 7.69 -13.23 -14.89
N CYS A 78 7.62 -14.04 -13.83
CA CYS A 78 6.52 -14.00 -12.88
C CYS A 78 6.78 -12.92 -11.82
N GLY A 79 5.85 -11.97 -11.70
CA GLY A 79 5.92 -10.85 -10.75
C GLY A 79 4.80 -10.87 -9.71
N MET A 80 3.73 -11.63 -9.93
CA MET A 80 2.60 -11.79 -9.00
C MET A 80 2.12 -13.24 -8.96
N ILE A 81 1.69 -13.68 -7.78
CA ILE A 81 0.85 -14.86 -7.60
C ILE A 81 -0.55 -14.49 -7.11
N ILE A 82 -1.54 -15.27 -7.52
CA ILE A 82 -2.89 -15.29 -6.97
C ILE A 82 -3.16 -16.73 -6.53
N TYR A 83 -3.41 -16.94 -5.24
CA TYR A 83 -3.69 -18.27 -4.69
C TYR A 83 -5.11 -18.31 -4.11
N SER A 84 -6.00 -19.12 -4.69
CA SER A 84 -7.30 -19.45 -4.10
C SER A 84 -7.12 -20.58 -3.09
N VAL A 85 -7.36 -20.27 -1.82
CA VAL A 85 -7.38 -21.26 -0.74
C VAL A 85 -8.55 -22.24 -0.93
N SER A 86 -9.68 -21.74 -1.41
CA SER A 86 -10.92 -22.50 -1.56
C SER A 86 -10.82 -23.57 -2.66
N ASP A 87 -10.09 -23.26 -3.73
CA ASP A 87 -10.03 -24.08 -4.95
C ASP A 87 -8.66 -24.72 -5.17
N GLU A 88 -7.74 -24.56 -4.21
CA GLU A 88 -6.34 -25.01 -4.32
C GLU A 88 -5.71 -24.58 -5.66
N LEU A 89 -5.99 -23.35 -6.08
CA LEU A 89 -5.65 -22.85 -7.42
C LEU A 89 -4.59 -21.74 -7.32
N CYS A 90 -3.48 -21.93 -8.02
CA CYS A 90 -2.44 -20.93 -8.19
C CYS A 90 -2.44 -20.36 -9.60
N ILE A 91 -2.34 -19.03 -9.68
CA ILE A 91 -2.25 -18.28 -10.93
C ILE A 91 -0.97 -17.44 -10.87
N LEU A 92 -0.07 -17.68 -11.82
CA LEU A 92 1.15 -16.90 -12.02
C LEU A 92 0.90 -15.78 -13.03
N ARG A 93 1.40 -14.57 -12.77
CA ARG A 93 1.26 -13.43 -13.68
C ARG A 93 2.57 -12.67 -13.86
N LYS A 94 2.75 -12.14 -15.07
CA LYS A 94 3.82 -11.18 -15.39
C LYS A 94 3.42 -9.82 -14.80
N ILE A 95 4.37 -9.09 -14.23
CA ILE A 95 4.16 -7.67 -13.85
C ILE A 95 4.99 -6.80 -14.79
N MET A 96 4.34 -5.84 -15.43
CA MET A 96 4.90 -4.55 -15.79
C MET A 96 3.88 -3.42 -15.64
N LEU A 97 2.58 -3.74 -15.65
CA LEU A 97 1.52 -2.89 -15.11
C LEU A 97 0.59 -3.80 -14.33
N LEU A 98 -0.02 -3.26 -13.30
CA LEU A 98 -1.01 -3.98 -12.55
C LEU A 98 -2.38 -3.71 -13.22
N PRO A 99 -3.21 -4.74 -13.48
CA PRO A 99 -4.32 -4.68 -14.44
C PRO A 99 -5.26 -3.48 -14.28
N ASP A 100 -5.72 -2.90 -15.38
CA ASP A 100 -7.06 -2.32 -15.36
C ASP A 100 -8.08 -3.43 -15.00
N ALA A 101 -9.17 -3.06 -14.34
CA ALA A 101 -10.25 -3.94 -13.91
C ALA A 101 -11.05 -4.53 -15.10
N SER A 102 -10.39 -5.20 -16.03
CA SER A 102 -10.98 -5.71 -17.26
C SER A 102 -10.58 -7.14 -17.62
N SER A 103 -9.80 -7.83 -16.80
CA SER A 103 -9.60 -9.26 -17.03
C SER A 103 -10.83 -10.05 -16.60
N SER A 104 -11.57 -10.56 -17.58
CA SER A 104 -12.60 -11.61 -17.46
C SER A 104 -12.00 -12.96 -17.03
N ILE A 105 -11.21 -12.95 -15.96
CA ILE A 105 -10.75 -14.13 -15.25
C ILE A 105 -11.66 -14.25 -14.04
N ASN A 106 -12.44 -15.34 -13.96
CA ASN A 106 -13.18 -15.69 -12.76
C ASN A 106 -12.18 -16.07 -11.66
N ILE A 107 -11.63 -15.06 -10.97
CA ILE A 107 -10.79 -15.27 -9.80
C ILE A 107 -11.69 -15.77 -8.67
N PRO A 108 -11.38 -16.90 -8.04
CA PRO A 108 -12.24 -17.41 -6.99
C PRO A 108 -12.26 -16.52 -5.74
N ALA A 109 -13.34 -16.64 -4.97
CA ALA A 109 -13.48 -15.95 -3.68
C ALA A 109 -12.41 -16.45 -2.69
N ASN A 110 -11.94 -15.55 -1.81
CA ASN A 110 -10.88 -15.80 -0.82
C ASN A 110 -9.49 -16.09 -1.44
N SER A 111 -9.20 -15.45 -2.57
CA SER A 111 -7.85 -15.48 -3.14
C SER A 111 -6.90 -14.53 -2.40
N ILE A 112 -5.69 -15.00 -2.14
CA ILE A 112 -4.55 -14.23 -1.61
C ILE A 112 -3.75 -13.68 -2.80
N TYR A 113 -3.36 -12.41 -2.73
CA TYR A 113 -2.59 -11.73 -3.76
C TYR A 113 -1.20 -11.39 -3.21
N THR A 114 -0.16 -11.95 -3.83
CA THR A 114 1.22 -11.72 -3.38
C THR A 114 2.06 -11.20 -4.55
N MET A 115 2.60 -10.00 -4.36
CA MET A 115 3.53 -9.34 -5.26
C MET A 115 4.94 -9.82 -4.95
N LEU A 116 5.67 -10.23 -5.98
CA LEU A 116 6.98 -10.88 -5.85
C LEU A 116 8.12 -10.03 -6.38
N GLN A 117 7.78 -9.07 -7.22
CA GLN A 117 8.63 -7.94 -7.57
C GLN A 117 7.83 -6.67 -7.29
N ALA A 118 8.38 -5.75 -6.50
CA ALA A 118 7.75 -4.45 -6.38
C ALA A 118 7.90 -3.74 -7.74
N PRO A 119 6.85 -3.04 -8.20
CA PRO A 119 6.87 -2.39 -9.50
C PRO A 119 8.01 -1.36 -9.58
N GLU A 120 8.58 -1.17 -10.76
CA GLU A 120 9.41 0.00 -11.04
C GLU A 120 8.54 1.27 -10.95
N CYS A 121 9.13 2.38 -10.51
CA CYS A 121 8.39 3.63 -10.44
C CYS A 121 8.01 4.09 -11.86
N PRO A 122 6.71 4.28 -12.19
CA PRO A 122 6.27 4.53 -13.55
C PRO A 122 6.49 6.00 -13.95
N THR A 123 7.74 6.35 -14.24
CA THR A 123 8.14 7.72 -14.58
C THR A 123 7.50 8.23 -15.87
N SER A 124 7.21 7.35 -16.81
CA SER A 124 6.47 7.67 -18.04
C SER A 124 5.01 8.07 -17.78
N ALA A 125 4.43 7.66 -16.65
CA ALA A 125 3.09 8.05 -16.20
C ALA A 125 3.12 9.30 -15.29
N GLY A 126 4.28 9.95 -15.15
CA GLY A 126 4.44 11.18 -14.38
C GLY A 126 4.71 10.97 -12.89
N TYR A 127 5.09 9.75 -12.46
CA TYR A 127 5.63 9.52 -11.13
C TYR A 127 7.10 9.94 -11.07
N THR A 128 7.55 10.36 -9.90
CA THR A 128 8.94 10.70 -9.59
C THR A 128 9.48 9.71 -8.59
N TYR A 129 10.66 9.17 -8.87
CA TYR A 129 11.38 8.29 -7.96
C TYR A 129 12.47 9.07 -7.23
N GLN A 130 12.47 9.01 -5.89
CA GLN A 130 13.50 9.54 -5.02
C GLN A 130 14.26 8.38 -4.35
N PRO A 131 15.44 8.01 -4.86
CA PRO A 131 16.16 6.79 -4.45
C PRO A 131 16.55 6.76 -2.97
N GLU A 132 17.01 7.89 -2.42
CA GLU A 132 17.50 7.99 -1.04
C GLU A 132 16.38 7.69 -0.02
N LEU A 133 15.13 8.01 -0.38
CA LEU A 133 13.95 7.80 0.44
C LEU A 133 13.16 6.54 0.07
N ARG A 134 13.56 5.85 -1.02
CA ARG A 134 12.77 4.79 -1.68
C ARG A 134 11.32 5.20 -1.92
N LEU A 135 11.14 6.44 -2.38
CA LEU A 135 9.83 7.05 -2.54
C LEU A 135 9.49 7.17 -4.02
N CYS A 136 8.43 6.51 -4.47
CA CYS A 136 7.85 6.71 -5.80
C CYS A 136 6.51 7.44 -5.63
N TYR A 137 6.41 8.68 -6.10
CA TYR A 137 5.26 9.52 -5.82
C TYR A 137 4.83 10.37 -7.01
N GLN A 138 3.59 10.85 -6.98
CA GLN A 138 3.07 11.85 -7.91
C GLN A 138 2.21 12.86 -7.14
N ILE A 139 2.29 14.13 -7.54
CA ILE A 139 1.42 15.19 -7.01
C ILE A 139 0.36 15.50 -8.06
N GLY A 140 -0.91 15.48 -7.65
CA GLY A 140 -2.02 15.84 -8.51
C GLY A 140 -2.02 17.32 -8.93
N SER A 141 -2.96 17.67 -9.79
CA SER A 141 -3.14 19.06 -10.26
C SER A 141 -4.55 19.61 -10.00
N THR A 142 -5.47 18.78 -9.53
CA THR A 142 -6.87 19.13 -9.30
C THR A 142 -7.25 18.89 -7.86
N LYS A 143 -8.11 19.76 -7.32
CA LYS A 143 -8.65 19.60 -5.98
C LYS A 143 -9.71 18.52 -5.94
N ALA A 144 -9.65 17.71 -4.89
CA ALA A 144 -10.57 16.63 -4.59
C ALA A 144 -10.88 16.64 -3.07
N SER A 145 -11.94 15.94 -2.67
CA SER A 145 -12.07 15.47 -1.30
C SER A 145 -11.01 14.41 -0.99
N TRP A 146 -10.79 14.07 0.28
CA TRP A 146 -9.80 13.06 0.65
C TRP A 146 -10.20 11.68 0.09
N ASN A 147 -11.48 11.32 0.13
CA ASN A 147 -11.97 10.06 -0.44
C ASN A 147 -11.77 10.00 -1.96
N GLU A 148 -12.11 11.07 -2.69
CA GLU A 148 -11.85 11.15 -4.13
C GLU A 148 -10.35 11.13 -4.46
N ALA A 149 -9.51 11.76 -3.62
CA ALA A 149 -8.07 11.74 -3.76
C ALA A 149 -7.49 10.32 -3.58
N ALA A 150 -7.98 9.57 -2.58
CA ALA A 150 -7.66 8.17 -2.39
C ALA A 150 -8.07 7.33 -3.62
N ASP A 151 -9.30 7.50 -4.10
CA ASP A 151 -9.79 6.82 -5.30
C ASP A 151 -8.95 7.15 -6.55
N ASN A 152 -8.48 8.39 -6.68
CA ASN A 152 -7.60 8.79 -7.77
C ASN A 152 -6.25 8.08 -7.71
N CYS A 153 -5.60 8.01 -6.53
CA CYS A 153 -4.34 7.28 -6.38
C CYS A 153 -4.50 5.77 -6.62
N ASN A 154 -5.66 5.21 -6.25
CA ASN A 154 -5.97 3.80 -6.47
C ASN A 154 -6.12 3.44 -7.96
N LYS A 155 -6.37 4.40 -8.87
CA LYS A 155 -6.47 4.14 -10.33
C LYS A 155 -5.15 3.62 -10.90
N ASP A 156 -4.04 4.17 -10.43
CA ASP A 156 -2.70 3.70 -10.78
C ASP A 156 -2.22 2.58 -9.84
N ARG A 157 -3.14 2.06 -9.01
CA ARG A 157 -2.88 1.07 -7.96
C ARG A 157 -1.81 1.51 -6.97
N GLY A 158 -1.64 2.81 -6.86
CA GLY A 158 -0.99 3.45 -5.74
C GLY A 158 -1.97 3.60 -4.58
N GLN A 159 -1.57 4.44 -3.64
CA GLN A 159 -2.36 4.88 -2.50
C GLN A 159 -2.00 6.33 -2.21
N LEU A 160 -2.72 7.00 -1.31
CA LEU A 160 -2.23 8.29 -0.82
C LEU A 160 -0.93 8.06 -0.04
N ILE A 161 0.01 8.98 -0.20
CA ILE A 161 1.38 8.85 0.32
C ILE A 161 1.43 8.60 1.82
N HIS A 162 2.31 7.71 2.27
CA HIS A 162 2.56 7.46 3.69
C HIS A 162 3.80 8.23 4.14
N ILE A 163 3.60 9.25 4.97
CA ILE A 163 4.68 10.08 5.51
C ILE A 163 5.23 9.41 6.77
N LYS A 164 6.08 8.39 6.59
CA LYS A 164 6.47 7.47 7.68
C LYS A 164 7.56 7.99 8.62
N ASN A 165 8.25 9.06 8.25
CA ASN A 165 9.35 9.62 9.04
C ASN A 165 9.59 11.11 8.70
N GLN A 166 10.44 11.74 9.51
CA GLN A 166 10.80 13.15 9.35
C GLN A 166 11.52 13.46 8.03
N GLU A 167 12.28 12.50 7.49
CA GLU A 167 13.05 12.69 6.25
C GLU A 167 12.11 12.86 5.04
N ILE A 168 11.10 11.98 4.92
CA ILE A 168 10.03 12.09 3.93
C ILE A 168 9.27 13.40 4.13
N MET A 169 8.93 13.75 5.38
CA MET A 169 8.21 14.99 5.66
C MET A 169 8.99 16.22 5.18
N ASN A 170 10.29 16.31 5.51
CA ASN A 170 11.16 17.42 5.10
C ASN A 170 11.32 17.50 3.58
N TYR A 171 11.46 16.35 2.91
CA TYR A 171 11.53 16.28 1.47
C TYR A 171 10.24 16.79 0.82
N LEU A 172 9.07 16.30 1.26
CA LEU A 172 7.77 16.77 0.78
C LEU A 172 7.60 18.29 0.99
N LYS A 173 7.94 18.82 2.19
CA LYS A 173 7.93 20.27 2.43
C LYS A 173 8.74 21.04 1.39
N SER A 174 9.96 20.59 1.14
CA SER A 174 10.87 21.28 0.21
C SER A 174 10.33 21.34 -1.22
N ILE A 175 9.77 20.24 -1.73
CA ILE A 175 9.22 20.19 -3.09
C ILE A 175 7.91 20.98 -3.17
N LEU A 176 7.05 20.92 -2.15
CA LEU A 176 5.76 21.64 -2.13
C LEU A 176 5.97 23.15 -2.05
N LEU A 177 6.89 23.61 -1.19
CA LEU A 177 7.27 25.03 -1.08
C LEU A 177 7.80 25.60 -2.40
N SER A 178 8.55 24.80 -3.16
CA SER A 178 9.13 25.20 -4.44
C SER A 178 8.13 25.15 -5.61
N SER A 179 6.96 24.57 -5.40
CA SER A 179 5.98 24.33 -6.46
C SER A 179 5.09 25.54 -6.74
N THR A 180 4.43 25.53 -7.89
CA THR A 180 3.34 26.49 -8.19
C THR A 180 2.11 26.27 -7.33
N LEU A 181 2.01 25.11 -6.66
CA LEU A 181 0.91 24.70 -5.79
C LEU A 181 1.19 24.99 -4.30
N ARG A 182 2.24 25.76 -3.98
CA ARG A 182 2.71 26.00 -2.59
C ARG A 182 1.72 26.58 -1.58
N ASN A 183 0.56 27.05 -2.04
CA ASN A 183 -0.51 27.60 -1.19
C ASN A 183 -1.73 26.68 -1.12
N GLU A 184 -1.62 25.47 -1.68
CA GLU A 184 -2.69 24.49 -1.71
C GLU A 184 -2.57 23.51 -0.53
N TRP A 185 -3.70 22.93 -0.15
CA TRP A 185 -3.76 21.84 0.83
C TRP A 185 -3.46 20.52 0.12
N PHE A 186 -2.80 19.58 0.81
CA PHE A 186 -2.39 18.31 0.20
C PHE A 186 -2.86 17.10 1.00
N HIS A 187 -3.62 16.22 0.36
CA HIS A 187 -4.12 14.98 0.96
C HIS A 187 -3.02 13.92 0.98
N PHE A 188 -2.90 13.22 2.12
CA PHE A 188 -1.98 12.09 2.31
C PHE A 188 -2.68 10.93 3.04
N GLY A 189 -2.05 9.75 3.08
CA GLY A 189 -2.70 8.46 3.35
C GLY A 189 -2.98 8.15 4.82
N LEU A 190 -3.28 9.16 5.64
CA LEU A 190 -3.61 9.01 7.05
C LEU A 190 -5.13 9.13 7.26
N CYS A 191 -5.72 8.14 7.92
CA CYS A 191 -7.13 8.14 8.29
C CYS A 191 -7.37 7.51 9.66
N LYS A 192 -8.53 7.75 10.27
CA LYS A 192 -8.91 7.24 11.59
C LYS A 192 -9.57 5.87 11.47
N ASP A 193 -9.03 4.89 12.17
CA ASP A 193 -9.65 3.59 12.42
C ASP A 193 -10.55 3.71 13.65
N ASP A 194 -11.87 3.67 13.45
CA ASP A 194 -12.86 3.79 14.53
C ASP A 194 -12.77 2.63 15.54
N SER A 195 -12.36 1.43 15.11
CA SER A 195 -12.26 0.27 15.99
C SER A 195 -11.09 0.38 16.98
N LYS A 196 -10.01 1.04 16.56
CA LYS A 196 -8.82 1.32 17.38
C LYS A 196 -8.88 2.69 18.04
N ASN A 197 -9.83 3.52 17.63
CA ASN A 197 -9.91 4.95 17.98
C ASN A 197 -8.56 5.66 17.78
N ALA A 198 -7.88 5.37 16.65
CA ALA A 198 -6.54 5.86 16.37
C ALA A 198 -6.36 6.17 14.88
N PHE A 199 -5.47 7.12 14.57
CA PHE A 199 -5.03 7.32 13.19
C PHE A 199 -4.09 6.19 12.76
N VAL A 200 -4.32 5.70 11.55
CA VAL A 200 -3.56 4.62 10.90
C VAL A 200 -3.28 5.01 9.45
N TRP A 201 -2.26 4.40 8.88
CA TRP A 201 -2.04 4.46 7.44
C TRP A 201 -3.12 3.66 6.71
N GLN A 202 -3.41 4.00 5.44
CA GLN A 202 -4.46 3.33 4.63
C GLN A 202 -4.33 1.79 4.54
N ASN A 203 -3.14 1.25 4.77
CA ASN A 203 -2.85 -0.18 4.81
C ASN A 203 -3.06 -0.82 6.21
N GLY A 204 -3.53 -0.06 7.19
CA GLY A 204 -3.74 -0.49 8.57
C GLY A 204 -2.49 -0.45 9.47
N GLU A 205 -1.32 -0.06 8.94
CA GLU A 205 -0.11 0.12 9.76
C GLU A 205 -0.33 1.21 10.81
N ALA A 206 0.16 0.95 12.02
CA ALA A 206 0.06 1.91 13.12
C ALA A 206 0.89 3.17 12.84
N LEU A 207 0.42 4.31 13.35
CA LEU A 207 1.14 5.57 13.24
C LEU A 207 2.38 5.56 14.15
N THR A 208 3.58 5.58 13.55
CA THR A 208 4.86 5.62 14.27
C THR A 208 5.54 6.98 14.26
N PHE A 209 5.09 7.88 13.39
CA PHE A 209 5.60 9.24 13.23
C PHE A 209 4.41 10.18 13.03
N SER A 210 4.47 11.38 13.61
CA SER A 210 3.49 12.41 13.35
C SER A 210 4.12 13.79 13.28
N SER A 211 3.51 14.66 12.48
CA SER A 211 3.89 16.07 12.34
C SER A 211 2.64 16.96 12.44
N TRP A 212 1.74 16.64 13.38
CA TRP A 212 0.54 17.43 13.65
C TRP A 212 0.87 18.89 13.94
N SER A 213 0.11 19.79 13.34
CA SER A 213 0.15 21.21 13.66
C SER A 213 -0.26 21.45 15.11
N PRO A 214 0.17 22.55 15.75
CA PRO A 214 -0.26 22.90 17.10
C PRO A 214 -1.79 22.90 17.21
N GLY A 215 -2.32 22.11 18.15
CA GLY A 215 -3.77 21.98 18.37
C GLY A 215 -4.43 20.86 17.56
N CYS A 216 -3.74 20.22 16.62
CA CYS A 216 -4.24 19.08 15.86
C CYS A 216 -3.76 17.73 16.45
N PRO A 217 -4.50 16.63 16.25
CA PRO A 217 -5.85 16.61 15.69
C PRO A 217 -6.87 17.16 16.71
N ASP A 218 -7.80 18.01 16.28
CA ASP A 218 -8.80 18.63 17.16
C ASP A 218 -10.17 17.91 17.09
N ASN A 219 -10.36 17.05 16.09
CA ASN A 219 -11.56 16.27 15.83
C ASN A 219 -12.83 17.14 15.88
N TYR A 220 -12.81 18.29 15.22
CA TYR A 220 -13.93 19.22 15.08
C TYR A 220 -15.23 18.48 14.73
N ARG A 221 -16.27 18.76 15.53
CA ARG A 221 -17.60 18.10 15.48
C ARG A 221 -17.57 16.57 15.62
N ASN A 222 -16.50 16.03 16.19
CA ASN A 222 -16.29 14.59 16.38
C ASN A 222 -16.34 13.77 15.08
N SER A 223 -15.95 14.36 13.95
CA SER A 223 -16.10 13.72 12.65
C SER A 223 -14.97 14.01 11.66
N GLN A 224 -13.85 14.60 12.10
CA GLN A 224 -12.64 14.66 11.29
C GLN A 224 -11.85 13.36 11.45
N LYS A 225 -11.66 12.66 10.33
CA LYS A 225 -11.13 11.29 10.30
C LYS A 225 -10.07 11.10 9.22
N CYS A 226 -9.76 12.14 8.45
CA CYS A 226 -8.73 12.12 7.43
C CYS A 226 -7.74 13.25 7.71
N ALA A 227 -6.62 13.29 7.01
CA ALA A 227 -5.62 14.34 7.23
C ALA A 227 -5.08 14.91 5.92
N ASP A 228 -4.71 16.18 6.00
CA ASP A 228 -4.02 16.94 4.95
C ASP A 228 -2.83 17.73 5.50
N LEU A 229 -2.02 18.26 4.59
CA LEU A 229 -0.92 19.16 4.88
C LEU A 229 -1.39 20.61 4.73
N ASP A 230 -1.20 21.40 5.78
CA ASP A 230 -1.63 22.80 5.84
C ASP A 230 -0.52 23.76 5.36
N PRO A 231 -0.66 24.41 4.20
CA PRO A 231 0.36 25.34 3.70
C PRO A 231 0.56 26.58 4.60
N MET A 232 -0.37 26.89 5.50
CA MET A 232 -0.28 28.02 6.44
C MET A 232 0.53 27.67 7.70
N GLU A 233 0.66 26.38 8.04
CA GLU A 233 1.36 25.88 9.22
C GLU A 233 2.62 25.09 8.83
N ASP A 234 3.37 25.60 7.85
CA ASP A 234 4.58 24.96 7.30
C ASP A 234 4.34 23.49 6.89
N TYR A 235 3.19 23.21 6.26
CA TYR A 235 2.72 21.87 5.90
C TYR A 235 2.59 20.92 7.09
N GLY A 236 2.40 21.43 8.30
CA GLY A 236 1.98 20.63 9.44
C GLY A 236 0.66 19.89 9.16
N TRP A 237 0.44 18.78 9.85
CA TRP A 237 -0.73 17.94 9.59
C TRP A 237 -1.95 18.51 10.29
N ASN A 238 -3.06 18.50 9.59
CA ASN A 238 -4.37 18.90 10.07
C ASN A 238 -5.36 17.76 9.85
N ASP A 239 -6.31 17.56 10.77
CA ASP A 239 -7.39 16.59 10.57
C ASP A 239 -8.60 17.25 9.89
N ILE A 240 -9.24 16.51 8.98
CA ILE A 240 -10.31 17.01 8.11
C ILE A 240 -11.46 16.02 7.97
N PHE A 241 -12.60 16.53 7.51
CA PHE A 241 -13.71 15.69 7.06
C PHE A 241 -13.32 15.03 5.74
N CYS A 242 -13.38 13.70 5.67
CA CYS A 242 -12.94 12.95 4.49
C CYS A 242 -13.70 13.33 3.20
N ASP A 243 -14.97 13.71 3.33
CA ASP A 243 -15.85 14.11 2.22
C ASP A 243 -15.88 15.62 1.97
N GLN A 244 -14.96 16.39 2.56
CA GLN A 244 -14.91 17.84 2.32
C GLN A 244 -14.56 18.10 0.85
N LEU A 245 -15.56 18.56 0.09
CA LEU A 245 -15.47 18.72 -1.36
C LEU A 245 -14.35 19.65 -1.79
N LYS A 246 -13.52 19.19 -2.75
CA LYS A 246 -12.47 19.98 -3.41
C LYS A 246 -11.56 20.73 -2.42
N SER A 247 -11.21 20.08 -1.32
CA SER A 247 -10.45 20.66 -0.21
C SER A 247 -8.94 20.70 -0.46
N GLY A 248 -8.40 19.73 -1.21
CA GLY A 248 -6.94 19.60 -1.37
C GLY A 248 -6.54 18.77 -2.58
N ILE A 249 -5.24 18.73 -2.84
CA ILE A 249 -4.61 18.03 -3.97
C ILE A 249 -4.04 16.71 -3.47
N GLN A 250 -4.23 15.62 -4.20
CA GLN A 250 -3.68 14.32 -3.83
C GLN A 250 -2.14 14.27 -3.97
N ILE A 251 -1.48 13.60 -3.03
CA ILE A 251 -0.13 13.08 -3.21
C ILE A 251 -0.22 11.56 -3.20
N CYS A 252 0.03 10.95 -4.34
CA CYS A 252 -0.02 9.50 -4.52
C CYS A 252 1.36 8.89 -4.34
N GLU A 253 1.42 7.67 -3.81
CA GLU A 253 2.63 6.84 -3.82
C GLU A 253 2.35 5.49 -4.48
N ILE A 254 3.39 4.95 -5.12
CA ILE A 254 3.46 3.54 -5.51
C ILE A 254 4.51 2.89 -4.61
N VAL A 255 4.14 1.76 -4.01
CA VAL A 255 5.04 1.00 -3.16
C VAL A 255 6.02 0.26 -4.07
N VAL A 256 7.27 0.73 -4.10
CA VAL A 256 8.38 0.18 -4.91
C VAL A 256 9.40 -0.55 -4.03
N GLN A 257 10.35 -1.26 -4.64
CA GLN A 257 11.35 -2.13 -3.98
C GLN A 257 12.47 -1.33 -3.31
#